data_AF-A0A938NQS5-F1
#
_entry.id   AF-A0A938NQS5-F1
#
_cell.length_a   1.000
_cell.length_b   1.000
_cell.length_c   1.000
_cell.angle_alpha   90.00
_cell.angle_beta   90.00
_cell.angle_gamma   90.00
#
_symmetry.space_group_name_H-M   'P 1'
#
loop_
_entity.id
_entity.type
_entity.pdbx_description
1 polymer ?
#
loop_
_entity_poly.entity_id
_entity_poly.type
_entity_poly.pdbx_seq_one_letter_code
_entity_poly.pdbx_strand_id
1 'polypeptide(L)'
;SLPAIASNNDAGGTEEHPKNPYIAVIAFDGDQIGKRLSGELMPDVKDVVADGLDRCVSGKRKLTPSYHAQFSEALANFSTSLSRRVVTKYKGLLVYAGGDDVLCVVPADKALDCAADLRAVFRGDYALLSSDARHYDFGITQPGFVLADEKYSLIVPGPSMDASCGIVIGHCKHPLQALVRESQVAERRAKSRYAKDKKDDYLGGAFALSLMKRSGEIIEWGAGWSQNALAVYRDFTRKTDEEQLSGRFPYALADLLKPYRLSEKPQVNLKPVIATEFEHIQSQQAQVKGTRIDNALTYLKELSEDRLEDFTNLFLASAFINRQRGDN
;
A
#
# COMPACT_ATOMS: atom_id res chain seq x y z
N SER A 1 11.53 -19.47 -8.21
CA SER A 1 12.69 -19.01 -7.41
C SER A 1 12.66 -17.48 -7.33
N LEU A 2 13.28 -16.82 -6.33
CA LEU A 2 13.28 -15.34 -6.23
C LEU A 2 13.79 -14.62 -7.50
N PRO A 3 14.81 -15.14 -8.21
CA PRO A 3 15.22 -14.59 -9.51
C PRO A 3 14.12 -14.65 -10.58
N ALA A 4 13.27 -15.70 -10.56
CA ALA A 4 12.16 -15.83 -11.50
C ALA A 4 11.09 -14.73 -11.26
N ILE A 5 10.79 -14.43 -9.99
CA ILE A 5 9.87 -13.34 -9.60
C ILE A 5 10.45 -11.99 -10.05
N ALA A 6 11.75 -11.75 -9.86
CA ALA A 6 12.40 -10.53 -10.34
C ALA A 6 12.40 -10.41 -11.88
N SER A 7 12.32 -11.53 -12.61
CA SER A 7 12.42 -11.55 -14.08
C SER A 7 11.10 -11.39 -14.83
N ASN A 8 9.93 -11.51 -14.19
CA ASN A 8 8.63 -11.55 -14.87
C ASN A 8 8.48 -12.65 -15.96
N ASN A 9 9.35 -13.66 -16.00
CA ASN A 9 9.36 -14.67 -17.06
C ASN A 9 8.18 -15.64 -16.97
N ASP A 10 7.41 -15.75 -18.06
CA ASP A 10 6.46 -16.84 -18.28
C ASP A 10 7.24 -18.12 -18.61
N ALA A 11 6.69 -19.27 -18.20
CA ALA A 11 7.28 -20.58 -18.45
C ALA A 11 7.25 -20.91 -19.95
N GLY A 12 8.26 -20.47 -20.70
CA GLY A 12 8.43 -20.81 -22.11
C GLY A 12 9.53 -20.01 -22.80
N GLY A 13 10.75 -20.54 -22.80
CA GLY A 13 11.79 -20.21 -23.80
C GLY A 13 12.61 -18.93 -23.55
N THR A 14 13.93 -19.10 -23.61
CA THR A 14 15.03 -18.10 -23.57
C THR A 14 15.24 -17.36 -22.24
N GLU A 15 16.42 -17.57 -21.63
CA GLU A 15 16.93 -16.88 -20.44
C GLU A 15 17.16 -15.38 -20.74
N GLU A 16 16.11 -14.58 -20.77
CA GLU A 16 16.24 -13.13 -20.65
C GLU A 16 16.53 -12.78 -19.17
N HIS A 17 17.63 -12.06 -18.95
CA HIS A 17 17.99 -11.53 -17.63
C HIS A 17 16.88 -10.62 -17.08
N PRO A 18 16.62 -10.63 -15.75
CA PRO A 18 15.56 -9.82 -15.16
C PRO A 18 15.73 -8.34 -15.47
N LYS A 19 14.69 -7.70 -16.04
CA LYS A 19 14.64 -6.24 -16.31
C LYS A 19 14.94 -5.40 -15.06
N ASN A 20 14.66 -5.91 -13.86
CA ASN A 20 15.07 -5.33 -12.59
C ASN A 20 15.33 -6.45 -11.55
N PRO A 21 16.55 -6.61 -11.00
CA PRO A 21 16.86 -7.72 -10.07
C PRO A 21 16.36 -7.46 -8.63
N TYR A 22 15.43 -6.53 -8.43
CA TYR A 22 14.84 -6.21 -7.15
C TYR A 22 13.49 -6.90 -6.97
N ILE A 23 13.27 -7.40 -5.76
CA ILE A 23 12.02 -8.00 -5.33
C ILE A 23 11.44 -7.19 -4.17
N ALA A 24 10.13 -7.27 -3.98
CA ALA A 24 9.47 -6.76 -2.80
C ALA A 24 8.97 -7.90 -1.91
N VAL A 25 9.17 -7.78 -0.60
CA VAL A 25 8.50 -8.59 0.41
C VAL A 25 7.40 -7.73 1.04
N ILE A 26 6.18 -8.24 1.06
CA ILE A 26 5.02 -7.57 1.65
C ILE A 26 4.58 -8.35 2.87
N ALA A 27 4.58 -7.69 4.03
CA ALA A 27 3.90 -8.11 5.24
C ALA A 27 2.60 -7.31 5.37
N PHE A 28 1.47 -7.99 5.39
CA PHE A 28 0.13 -7.43 5.50
C PHE A 28 -0.51 -7.98 6.77
N ASP A 29 -1.19 -7.14 7.53
CA ASP A 29 -1.83 -7.51 8.80
C ASP A 29 -3.11 -6.68 8.99
N GLY A 30 -4.17 -7.34 9.46
CA GLY A 30 -5.47 -6.72 9.69
C GLY A 30 -5.46 -5.83 10.94
N ASP A 31 -5.99 -4.62 10.83
CA ASP A 31 -5.97 -3.70 11.97
C ASP A 31 -7.08 -4.04 12.98
N GLN A 32 -6.69 -4.09 14.25
CA GLN A 32 -7.60 -4.21 15.40
C GLN A 32 -8.41 -5.53 15.46
N ILE A 33 -7.92 -6.62 14.86
CA ILE A 33 -8.61 -7.94 14.88
C ILE A 33 -8.87 -8.41 16.31
N GLY A 34 -7.89 -8.29 17.20
CA GLY A 34 -8.04 -8.66 18.61
C GLY A 34 -9.15 -7.90 19.35
N LYS A 35 -9.33 -6.60 19.05
CA LYS A 35 -10.40 -5.78 19.63
C LYS A 35 -11.79 -6.14 19.11
N ARG A 36 -11.87 -6.68 17.89
CA ARG A 36 -13.12 -7.19 17.30
C ARG A 36 -13.47 -8.55 17.88
N LEU A 37 -12.47 -9.43 18.00
CA LEU A 37 -12.62 -10.73 18.65
C LEU A 37 -12.98 -10.61 20.14
N SER A 38 -12.48 -9.60 20.85
CA SER A 38 -12.86 -9.39 22.25
C SER A 38 -14.27 -8.79 22.43
N GLY A 39 -14.87 -8.27 21.36
CA GLY A 39 -16.14 -7.55 21.40
C GLY A 39 -16.04 -6.08 21.80
N GLU A 40 -14.84 -5.52 21.95
CA GLU A 40 -14.63 -4.08 22.24
C GLU A 40 -15.21 -3.19 21.12
N LEU A 41 -15.10 -3.64 19.87
CA LEU A 41 -15.54 -2.90 18.68
C LEU A 41 -16.85 -3.43 18.09
N MET A 42 -17.77 -3.88 18.94
CA MET A 42 -19.10 -4.29 18.46
C MET A 42 -19.91 -3.09 17.92
N PRO A 43 -20.70 -3.30 16.86
CA PRO A 43 -21.61 -2.26 16.36
C PRO A 43 -22.73 -1.99 17.38
N ASP A 44 -23.40 -0.84 17.25
CA ASP A 44 -24.61 -0.62 18.03
C ASP A 44 -25.72 -1.55 17.53
N VAL A 45 -26.61 -1.99 18.43
CA VAL A 45 -27.70 -2.90 18.05
C VAL A 45 -28.60 -2.27 16.99
N LYS A 46 -28.82 -0.95 17.06
CA LYS A 46 -29.58 -0.18 16.07
C LYS A 46 -29.02 -0.28 14.64
N ASP A 47 -27.71 -0.51 14.48
CA ASP A 47 -27.05 -0.55 13.17
C ASP A 47 -27.15 -1.93 12.51
N VAL A 48 -27.63 -2.95 13.24
CA VAL A 48 -27.68 -4.34 12.77
C VAL A 48 -29.09 -4.95 12.78
N VAL A 49 -30.06 -4.27 13.38
CA VAL A 49 -31.47 -4.69 13.35
C VAL A 49 -32.11 -4.28 12.03
N ALA A 50 -33.21 -4.96 11.68
CA ALA A 50 -34.01 -4.58 10.52
C ALA A 50 -34.58 -3.15 10.67
N ASP A 51 -34.76 -2.49 9.53
CA ASP A 51 -35.30 -1.13 9.46
C ASP A 51 -36.62 -1.00 10.23
N GLY A 52 -36.75 0.09 10.99
CA GLY A 52 -37.94 0.39 11.80
C GLY A 52 -37.92 -0.22 13.21
N LEU A 53 -36.95 -1.08 13.52
CA LEU A 53 -36.74 -1.63 14.88
C LEU A 53 -35.67 -0.88 15.67
N ASP A 54 -34.95 0.05 15.03
CA ASP A 54 -33.88 0.88 15.60
C ASP A 54 -34.34 1.67 16.83
N ARG A 55 -35.60 2.15 16.82
CA ARG A 55 -36.21 2.90 17.92
C ARG A 55 -36.51 2.05 19.16
N CYS A 56 -36.51 0.73 19.01
CA CYS A 56 -36.88 -0.23 20.06
C CYS A 56 -35.66 -0.90 20.72
N VAL A 57 -34.45 -0.60 20.24
CA VAL A 57 -33.21 -1.22 20.72
C VAL A 57 -32.18 -0.16 21.09
N SER A 58 -31.34 -0.45 22.08
CA SER A 58 -30.27 0.45 22.50
C SER A 58 -29.05 -0.32 22.98
N GLY A 59 -27.89 0.34 22.95
CA GLY A 59 -26.62 -0.20 23.40
C GLY A 59 -25.83 -0.95 22.32
N LYS A 60 -24.69 -1.51 22.74
CA LYS A 60 -23.76 -2.27 21.91
C LYS A 60 -24.23 -3.71 21.73
N ARG A 61 -24.08 -4.25 20.51
CA ARG A 61 -24.32 -5.66 20.24
C ARG A 61 -23.41 -6.51 21.13
N LYS A 62 -23.97 -7.51 21.81
CA LYS A 62 -23.16 -8.47 22.55
C LYS A 62 -22.44 -9.41 21.59
N LEU A 63 -21.20 -9.74 21.92
CA LEU A 63 -20.44 -10.77 21.24
C LEU A 63 -21.16 -12.13 21.38
N THR A 64 -21.28 -12.86 20.28
CA THR A 64 -21.99 -14.15 20.22
C THR A 64 -21.11 -15.18 19.52
N PRO A 65 -21.24 -16.48 19.84
CA PRO A 65 -20.52 -17.54 19.13
C PRO A 65 -20.78 -17.53 17.61
N SER A 66 -22.00 -17.17 17.18
CA SER A 66 -22.34 -17.03 15.77
C SER A 66 -21.60 -15.87 15.10
N TYR A 67 -21.50 -14.71 15.75
CA TYR A 67 -20.68 -13.60 15.25
C TYR A 67 -19.20 -14.01 15.13
N HIS A 68 -18.66 -14.70 16.13
CA HIS A 68 -17.30 -15.24 16.07
C HIS A 68 -17.08 -16.18 14.89
N ALA A 69 -18.00 -17.13 14.68
CA ALA A 69 -17.90 -18.08 13.58
C ALA A 69 -17.92 -17.36 12.22
N GLN A 70 -18.85 -16.41 12.02
CA GLN A 70 -18.94 -15.61 10.79
C GLN A 70 -17.68 -14.76 10.56
N PHE A 71 -17.14 -14.17 11.63
CA PHE A 71 -15.95 -13.34 11.53
C PHE A 71 -14.70 -14.17 11.20
N SER A 72 -14.55 -15.33 11.82
CA SER A 72 -13.48 -16.29 11.50
C SER A 72 -13.61 -16.82 10.07
N GLU A 73 -14.84 -17.08 9.60
CA GLU A 73 -15.11 -17.47 8.21
C GLU A 73 -14.68 -16.38 7.23
N ALA A 74 -14.97 -15.11 7.53
CA ALA A 74 -14.56 -13.99 6.70
C ALA A 74 -13.03 -13.87 6.54
N LEU A 75 -12.29 -14.05 7.64
CA LEU A 75 -10.82 -14.10 7.63
C LEU A 75 -10.28 -15.33 6.89
N ALA A 76 -10.92 -16.49 7.07
CA ALA A 76 -10.55 -17.71 6.36
C ALA A 76 -10.76 -17.56 4.85
N ASN A 77 -11.87 -16.96 4.42
CA ASN A 77 -12.17 -16.72 3.01
C ASN A 77 -11.11 -15.83 2.35
N PHE A 78 -10.74 -14.72 3.00
CA PHE A 78 -9.68 -13.84 2.51
C PHE A 78 -8.34 -14.58 2.38
N SER A 79 -7.88 -15.21 3.46
CA SER A 79 -6.56 -15.86 3.50
C SER A 79 -6.45 -17.06 2.56
N THR A 80 -7.45 -17.95 2.55
CA THR A 80 -7.38 -19.22 1.81
C THR A 80 -7.75 -19.09 0.34
N SER A 81 -8.78 -18.29 0.05
CA SER A 81 -9.38 -18.26 -1.29
C SER A 81 -8.94 -17.07 -2.13
N LEU A 82 -8.68 -15.91 -1.50
CA LEU A 82 -8.52 -14.65 -2.23
C LEU A 82 -7.08 -14.12 -2.27
N SER A 83 -6.34 -14.18 -1.15
CA SER A 83 -4.98 -13.62 -1.03
C SER A 83 -4.04 -14.16 -2.12
N ARG A 84 -4.10 -15.48 -2.39
CA ARG A 84 -3.29 -16.14 -3.42
C ARG A 84 -3.63 -15.64 -4.82
N ARG A 85 -4.91 -15.42 -5.12
CA ARG A 85 -5.38 -14.96 -6.44
C ARG A 85 -4.85 -13.57 -6.74
N VAL A 86 -4.90 -12.67 -5.75
CA VAL A 86 -4.30 -11.33 -5.84
C VAL A 86 -2.79 -11.42 -6.07
N VAL A 87 -2.06 -12.14 -5.22
CA VAL A 87 -0.59 -12.22 -5.33
C VAL A 87 -0.14 -12.84 -6.65
N THR A 88 -0.83 -13.87 -7.14
CA THR A 88 -0.51 -14.54 -8.41
C THR A 88 -0.73 -13.60 -9.61
N LYS A 89 -1.74 -12.73 -9.56
CA LYS A 89 -1.99 -11.72 -10.60
C LYS A 89 -0.81 -10.80 -10.80
N TYR A 90 -0.12 -10.46 -9.72
CA TYR A 90 1.09 -9.63 -9.73
C TYR A 90 2.37 -10.43 -9.97
N LYS A 91 2.27 -11.66 -10.50
CA LYS A 91 3.40 -12.58 -10.71
C LYS A 91 4.20 -12.85 -9.42
N GLY A 92 3.52 -12.78 -8.28
CA GLY A 92 4.10 -13.00 -6.97
C GLY A 92 4.03 -14.44 -6.48
N LEU A 93 4.67 -14.66 -5.34
CA LEU A 93 4.62 -15.89 -4.56
C LEU A 93 4.04 -15.60 -3.18
N LEU A 94 2.90 -16.22 -2.87
CA LEU A 94 2.34 -16.22 -1.53
C LEU A 94 3.16 -17.18 -0.66
N VAL A 95 3.71 -16.69 0.45
CA VAL A 95 4.52 -17.48 1.40
C VAL A 95 3.66 -17.95 2.58
N TYR A 96 2.82 -17.04 3.10
CA TYR A 96 1.94 -17.30 4.24
C TYR A 96 0.65 -16.50 4.11
N ALA A 97 -0.46 -17.10 4.53
CA ALA A 97 -1.76 -16.44 4.70
C ALA A 97 -2.49 -17.10 5.88
N GLY A 98 -2.70 -16.35 6.96
CA GLY A 98 -3.05 -16.89 8.28
C GLY A 98 -4.39 -16.42 8.86
N GLY A 99 -5.29 -15.93 8.01
CA GLY A 99 -6.51 -15.23 8.43
C GLY A 99 -6.43 -13.78 7.98
N ASP A 100 -6.03 -12.89 8.87
CA ASP A 100 -5.77 -11.48 8.61
C ASP A 100 -4.36 -11.20 8.09
N ASP A 101 -3.38 -12.02 8.46
CA ASP A 101 -1.98 -11.80 8.09
C ASP A 101 -1.60 -12.47 6.77
N VAL A 102 -0.84 -11.76 5.94
CA VAL A 102 -0.30 -12.26 4.67
C VAL A 102 1.18 -11.89 4.54
N LEU A 103 2.00 -12.85 4.11
CA LEU A 103 3.39 -12.63 3.70
C LEU A 103 3.55 -13.11 2.26
N CYS A 104 3.98 -12.22 1.37
CA CYS A 104 4.22 -12.56 -0.02
C CYS A 104 5.46 -11.87 -0.59
N VAL A 105 5.93 -12.38 -1.72
CA VAL A 105 7.03 -11.81 -2.50
C VAL A 105 6.53 -11.48 -3.89
N VAL A 106 6.76 -10.26 -4.37
CA VAL A 106 6.31 -9.77 -5.68
C VAL A 106 7.43 -9.02 -6.40
N PRO A 107 7.33 -8.79 -7.73
CA PRO A 107 8.20 -7.85 -8.43
C PRO A 107 8.13 -6.45 -7.79
N ALA A 108 9.27 -5.75 -7.73
CA ALA A 108 9.37 -4.48 -7.01
C ALA A 108 8.43 -3.39 -7.56
N ASP A 109 8.21 -3.34 -8.87
CA ASP A 109 7.32 -2.40 -9.55
C ASP A 109 5.84 -2.65 -9.28
N LYS A 110 5.48 -3.87 -8.84
CA LYS A 110 4.10 -4.28 -8.53
C LYS A 110 3.74 -4.20 -7.05
N ALA A 111 4.69 -3.87 -6.19
CA ALA A 111 4.55 -4.04 -4.75
C ALA A 111 3.42 -3.20 -4.14
N LEU A 112 3.34 -1.92 -4.50
CA LEU A 112 2.34 -1.00 -3.94
C LEU A 112 0.92 -1.34 -4.42
N ASP A 113 0.77 -1.66 -5.71
CA ASP A 113 -0.54 -2.03 -6.26
C ASP A 113 -1.01 -3.40 -5.74
N CYS A 114 -0.10 -4.37 -5.57
CA CYS A 114 -0.42 -5.64 -4.93
C CYS A 114 -0.89 -5.46 -3.48
N ALA A 115 -0.21 -4.60 -2.70
CA ALA A 115 -0.63 -4.32 -1.32
C ALA A 115 -1.98 -3.60 -1.26
N ALA A 116 -2.21 -2.64 -2.15
CA ALA A 116 -3.49 -1.93 -2.28
C ALA A 116 -4.64 -2.88 -2.66
N ASP A 117 -4.41 -3.81 -3.59
CA ASP A 117 -5.41 -4.80 -4.00
C ASP A 117 -5.69 -5.83 -2.90
N LEU A 118 -4.68 -6.28 -2.16
CA LEU A 118 -4.88 -7.14 -0.99
C LEU A 118 -5.82 -6.47 0.02
N ARG A 119 -5.61 -5.17 0.29
CA ARG A 119 -6.49 -4.37 1.15
C ARG A 119 -7.89 -4.21 0.57
N ALA A 120 -8.01 -3.92 -0.73
CA ALA A 120 -9.30 -3.77 -1.41
C ALA A 120 -10.13 -5.06 -1.29
N VAL A 121 -9.49 -6.22 -1.47
CA VAL A 121 -10.13 -7.52 -1.35
C VAL A 121 -10.44 -7.89 0.11
N PHE A 122 -9.57 -7.56 1.06
CA PHE A 122 -9.85 -7.69 2.50
C PHE A 122 -11.10 -6.90 2.92
N ARG A 123 -11.27 -5.71 2.36
CA ARG A 123 -12.45 -4.85 2.58
C ARG A 123 -13.65 -5.25 1.72
N GLY A 124 -13.45 -6.07 0.70
CA GLY A 124 -14.45 -6.35 -0.33
C GLY A 124 -14.94 -5.06 -0.99
N ASP A 125 -14.05 -4.13 -1.32
CA ASP A 125 -14.37 -2.79 -1.82
C ASP A 125 -13.79 -2.59 -3.24
N TYR A 126 -14.66 -2.63 -4.25
CA TYR A 126 -14.30 -2.54 -5.65
C TYR A 126 -13.63 -1.22 -6.01
N ALA A 127 -14.04 -0.12 -5.36
CA ALA A 127 -13.53 1.22 -5.67
C ALA A 127 -12.05 1.41 -5.32
N LEU A 128 -11.50 0.51 -4.49
CA LEU A 128 -10.11 0.56 -4.04
C LEU A 128 -9.13 -0.22 -4.92
N LEU A 129 -9.60 -0.96 -5.92
CA LEU A 129 -8.73 -1.75 -6.79
C LEU A 129 -7.86 -0.87 -7.70
N SER A 130 -6.58 -1.24 -7.82
CA SER A 130 -5.51 -0.45 -8.41
C SER A 130 -5.59 -0.32 -9.93
N SER A 131 -6.17 -1.30 -10.63
CA SER A 131 -6.32 -1.30 -12.09
C SER A 131 -7.35 -2.34 -12.52
N ASP A 132 -8.24 -1.96 -13.45
CA ASP A 132 -9.09 -2.81 -14.29
C ASP A 132 -9.47 -4.18 -13.68
N ALA A 133 -10.42 -4.17 -12.74
CA ALA A 133 -10.96 -5.37 -12.09
C ALA A 133 -11.58 -6.41 -13.04
N ARG A 134 -11.56 -6.16 -14.36
CA ARG A 134 -12.04 -7.04 -15.45
C ARG A 134 -11.18 -8.29 -15.68
N HIS A 135 -10.36 -8.71 -14.72
CA HIS A 135 -9.38 -9.76 -14.96
C HIS A 135 -8.99 -10.60 -13.73
N TYR A 136 -9.70 -10.44 -12.61
CA TYR A 136 -9.73 -11.45 -11.56
C TYR A 136 -10.81 -12.48 -11.92
N ASP A 137 -10.60 -13.73 -11.53
CA ASP A 137 -11.62 -14.79 -11.60
C ASP A 137 -12.68 -14.66 -10.47
N PHE A 138 -12.68 -13.50 -9.80
CA PHE A 138 -13.66 -13.10 -8.80
C PHE A 138 -14.08 -11.65 -9.03
N GLY A 139 -15.33 -11.34 -8.66
CA GLY A 139 -15.89 -9.99 -8.69
C GLY A 139 -16.24 -9.53 -7.29
N ILE A 140 -16.08 -8.23 -7.01
CA ILE A 140 -16.60 -7.64 -5.77
C ILE A 140 -18.01 -7.14 -6.09
N THR A 141 -19.03 -7.78 -5.51
CA THR A 141 -20.45 -7.48 -5.80
C THR A 141 -20.98 -6.35 -4.96
N GLN A 142 -20.55 -6.28 -3.70
CA GLN A 142 -20.91 -5.24 -2.74
C GLN A 142 -19.88 -5.19 -1.61
N PRO A 143 -19.79 -4.08 -0.85
CA PRO A 143 -18.87 -3.97 0.28
C PRO A 143 -18.94 -5.16 1.23
N GLY A 144 -17.81 -5.85 1.43
CA GLY A 144 -17.70 -7.03 2.30
C GLY A 144 -18.09 -8.38 1.66
N PHE A 145 -18.40 -8.41 0.37
CA PHE A 145 -18.73 -9.65 -0.34
C PHE A 145 -17.96 -9.78 -1.65
N VAL A 146 -17.40 -10.97 -1.87
CA VAL A 146 -16.63 -11.30 -3.06
C VAL A 146 -17.24 -12.53 -3.74
N LEU A 147 -17.67 -12.39 -4.98
CA LEU A 147 -18.14 -13.48 -5.82
C LEU A 147 -16.95 -14.21 -6.44
N ALA A 148 -16.61 -15.38 -5.93
CA ALA A 148 -15.54 -16.22 -6.46
C ALA A 148 -16.07 -17.19 -7.53
N ASP A 149 -15.31 -17.35 -8.62
CA ASP A 149 -15.55 -18.31 -9.70
C ASP A 149 -16.96 -18.20 -10.33
N GLU A 150 -17.54 -17.00 -10.27
CA GLU A 150 -18.92 -16.68 -10.70
C GLU A 150 -20.02 -17.57 -10.06
N LYS A 151 -19.70 -18.27 -8.97
CA LYS A 151 -20.56 -19.33 -8.40
C LYS A 151 -20.92 -19.12 -6.94
N TYR A 152 -19.98 -18.65 -6.12
CA TYR A 152 -20.19 -18.58 -4.67
C TYR A 152 -19.76 -17.23 -4.11
N SER A 153 -20.63 -16.65 -3.27
CA SER A 153 -20.35 -15.40 -2.56
C SER A 153 -19.61 -15.69 -1.26
N LEU A 154 -18.40 -15.19 -1.15
CA LEU A 154 -17.58 -15.22 0.05
C LEU A 154 -17.81 -13.94 0.84
N ILE A 155 -18.05 -14.08 2.15
CA ILE A 155 -17.97 -12.95 3.08
C ILE A 155 -16.49 -12.67 3.35
N VAL A 156 -16.11 -11.40 3.35
CA VAL A 156 -14.78 -10.93 3.74
C VAL A 156 -14.91 -9.91 4.88
N PRO A 157 -13.81 -9.54 5.57
CA PRO A 157 -13.86 -8.66 6.76
C PRO A 157 -14.64 -7.36 6.57
N GLY A 158 -14.59 -6.79 5.36
CA GLY A 158 -15.51 -5.75 4.94
C GLY A 158 -15.03 -4.32 5.23
N PRO A 159 -15.82 -3.31 4.83
CA PRO A 159 -15.41 -1.90 4.85
C PRO A 159 -15.29 -1.31 6.24
N SER A 160 -15.87 -1.97 7.26
CA SER A 160 -15.73 -1.59 8.65
C SER A 160 -14.36 -1.93 9.23
N MET A 161 -13.50 -2.61 8.45
CA MET A 161 -12.16 -3.02 8.82
C MET A 161 -11.11 -2.51 7.83
N ASP A 162 -9.88 -2.39 8.28
CA ASP A 162 -8.77 -2.02 7.41
C ASP A 162 -7.53 -2.88 7.74
N ALA A 163 -6.49 -2.71 6.95
CA ALA A 163 -5.23 -3.42 7.11
C ALA A 163 -4.04 -2.51 6.88
N SER A 164 -2.95 -2.83 7.57
CA SER A 164 -1.68 -2.15 7.46
C SER A 164 -0.64 -3.03 6.77
N CYS A 165 0.25 -2.41 6.00
CA CYS A 165 1.21 -3.12 5.17
C CYS A 165 2.65 -2.59 5.33
N GLY A 166 3.60 -3.50 5.51
CA GLY A 166 5.02 -3.25 5.38
C GLY A 166 5.56 -3.81 4.09
N ILE A 167 6.18 -2.96 3.27
CA ILE A 167 6.72 -3.30 1.96
C ILE A 167 8.23 -3.08 1.99
N VAL A 168 9.01 -4.09 1.64
CA VAL A 168 10.47 -3.98 1.57
C VAL A 168 10.98 -4.35 0.22
N ILE A 169 11.68 -3.42 -0.41
CA ILE A 169 12.28 -3.62 -1.72
C ILE A 169 13.78 -3.85 -1.52
N GLY A 170 14.24 -5.01 -1.97
CA GLY A 170 15.63 -5.42 -1.83
C GLY A 170 16.11 -6.19 -3.05
N HIS A 171 17.43 -6.27 -3.19
CA HIS A 171 18.02 -7.03 -4.27
C HIS A 171 17.70 -8.54 -4.12
N CYS A 172 17.49 -9.28 -5.22
CA CYS A 172 17.14 -10.71 -5.18
C CYS A 172 18.22 -11.63 -4.54
N LYS A 173 19.44 -11.12 -4.37
CA LYS A 173 20.55 -11.78 -3.64
C LYS A 173 20.68 -11.32 -2.17
N HIS A 174 19.85 -10.39 -1.72
CA HIS A 174 19.84 -9.97 -0.32
C HIS A 174 19.31 -11.14 0.55
N PRO A 175 19.83 -11.37 1.77
CA PRO A 175 19.33 -12.43 2.63
C PRO A 175 17.81 -12.28 2.86
N LEU A 176 17.03 -13.29 2.45
CA LEU A 176 15.56 -13.24 2.54
C LEU A 176 15.07 -13.01 3.96
N GLN A 177 15.74 -13.60 4.95
CA GLN A 177 15.42 -13.40 6.37
C GLN A 177 15.52 -11.92 6.78
N ALA A 178 16.47 -11.16 6.23
CA ALA A 178 16.60 -9.73 6.50
C ALA A 178 15.43 -8.95 5.88
N LEU A 179 15.05 -9.27 4.64
CA LEU A 179 13.90 -8.64 3.97
C LEU A 179 12.58 -8.91 4.70
N VAL A 180 12.36 -10.14 5.18
CA VAL A 180 11.16 -10.51 5.96
C VAL A 180 11.12 -9.74 7.28
N ARG A 181 12.23 -9.69 8.02
CA ARG A 181 12.30 -8.92 9.27
C ARG A 181 12.03 -7.44 9.03
N GLU A 182 12.63 -6.88 7.99
CA GLU A 182 12.42 -5.48 7.62
C GLU A 182 10.96 -5.23 7.20
N SER A 183 10.29 -6.18 6.55
CA SER A 183 8.87 -6.01 6.18
C SER A 183 7.96 -5.97 7.39
N GLN A 184 8.28 -6.72 8.45
CA GLN A 184 7.57 -6.64 9.72
C GLN A 184 7.89 -5.34 10.47
N VAL A 185 9.12 -4.81 10.35
CA VAL A 185 9.46 -3.49 10.90
C VAL A 185 8.67 -2.38 10.18
N ALA A 186 8.61 -2.44 8.84
CA ALA A 186 7.81 -1.53 8.03
C ALA A 186 6.32 -1.63 8.37
N GLU A 187 5.75 -2.83 8.54
CA GLU A 187 4.36 -3.03 8.94
C GLU A 187 4.05 -2.36 10.29
N ARG A 188 4.90 -2.57 11.29
CA ARG A 188 4.79 -1.86 12.58
C ARG A 188 4.92 -0.34 12.42
N ARG A 189 5.77 0.15 11.53
CA ARG A 189 5.89 1.58 11.19
C ARG A 189 4.60 2.10 10.55
N ALA A 190 3.94 1.32 9.69
CA ALA A 190 2.62 1.66 9.14
C ALA A 190 1.58 1.86 10.24
N LYS A 191 1.40 0.88 11.13
CA LYS A 191 0.44 0.96 12.25
C LYS A 191 0.75 2.07 13.26
N SER A 192 2.02 2.33 13.53
CA SER A 192 2.42 3.24 14.60
C SER A 192 2.54 4.70 14.16
N ARG A 193 2.99 4.95 12.92
CA ARG A 193 3.36 6.28 12.40
C ARG A 193 2.40 6.81 11.34
N TYR A 194 1.85 5.96 10.48
CA TYR A 194 1.06 6.39 9.32
C TYR A 194 -0.45 6.22 9.54
N ALA A 195 -0.86 5.16 10.24
CA ALA A 195 -2.24 4.86 10.58
C ALA A 195 -2.92 5.90 11.50
N LYS A 196 -2.14 6.69 12.23
CA LYS A 196 -2.62 7.59 13.30
C LYS A 196 -2.89 9.03 12.86
N ASP A 197 -2.71 9.35 11.58
CA ASP A 197 -2.80 10.73 11.08
C ASP A 197 -4.22 11.33 11.11
N LYS A 198 -5.27 10.51 11.33
CA LYS A 198 -6.62 11.01 11.54
C LYS A 198 -7.09 10.64 12.94
N LYS A 199 -7.29 11.66 13.76
CA LYS A 199 -7.76 11.57 15.15
C LYS A 199 -9.17 10.95 15.28
N ASP A 200 -9.92 10.87 14.18
CA ASP A 200 -11.34 10.46 14.16
C ASP A 200 -11.65 9.29 13.22
N ASP A 201 -10.65 8.66 12.59
CA ASP A 201 -10.88 7.55 11.65
C ASP A 201 -10.49 6.22 12.31
N TYR A 202 -11.48 5.47 12.80
CA TYR A 202 -11.28 4.12 13.36
C TYR A 202 -10.78 3.11 12.31
N LEU A 203 -10.80 3.49 11.02
CA LEU A 203 -10.33 2.76 9.85
C LEU A 203 -8.96 3.32 9.39
N GLY A 204 -7.96 3.14 10.24
CA GLY A 204 -6.63 3.76 10.08
C GLY A 204 -5.63 2.98 9.22
N GLY A 205 -6.04 2.17 8.24
CA GLY A 205 -5.07 1.37 7.50
C GLY A 205 -3.99 2.23 6.81
N ALA A 206 -2.76 1.74 6.80
CA ALA A 206 -1.64 2.44 6.18
C ALA A 206 -0.64 1.50 5.51
N PHE A 207 0.27 2.05 4.71
CA PHE A 207 1.43 1.33 4.23
C PHE A 207 2.72 2.04 4.60
N ALA A 208 3.79 1.27 4.70
CA ALA A 208 5.15 1.74 4.85
C ALA A 208 6.06 0.98 3.89
N LEU A 209 6.93 1.69 3.20
CA LEU A 209 7.91 1.16 2.27
C LEU A 209 9.32 1.39 2.81
N SER A 210 10.17 0.36 2.79
CA SER A 210 11.62 0.45 3.00
C SER A 210 12.33 -0.03 1.73
N LEU A 211 13.11 0.84 1.10
CA LEU A 211 13.94 0.51 -0.06
C LEU A 211 15.39 0.30 0.38
N MET A 212 15.87 -0.94 0.33
CA MET A 212 17.22 -1.32 0.69
C MET A 212 18.15 -1.33 -0.54
N LYS A 213 18.94 -0.25 -0.70
CA LYS A 213 19.93 -0.18 -1.78
C LYS A 213 21.13 -1.08 -1.47
N ARG A 214 21.83 -1.54 -2.51
CA ARG A 214 23.08 -2.31 -2.35
C ARG A 214 24.21 -1.51 -1.69
N SER A 215 24.13 -0.17 -1.73
CA SER A 215 25.06 0.72 -1.04
C SER A 215 24.93 0.71 0.48
N GLY A 216 23.86 0.10 1.02
CA GLY A 216 23.52 0.13 2.44
C GLY A 216 22.61 1.30 2.84
N GLU A 217 22.33 2.23 1.92
CA GLU A 217 21.34 3.29 2.13
C GLU A 217 19.92 2.70 2.12
N ILE A 218 19.12 3.10 3.11
CA ILE A 218 17.70 2.74 3.22
C ILE A 218 16.87 4.01 3.01
N ILE A 219 15.95 3.97 2.04
CA ILE A 219 14.94 5.01 1.87
C ILE A 219 13.64 4.50 2.48
N GLU A 220 13.09 5.25 3.42
CA GLU A 220 11.83 4.92 4.08
C GLU A 220 10.79 5.98 3.80
N TRP A 221 9.58 5.55 3.46
CA TRP A 221 8.41 6.42 3.41
C TRP A 221 7.14 5.61 3.64
N GLY A 222 6.00 6.27 3.70
CA GLY A 222 4.69 5.62 3.81
C GLY A 222 3.57 6.65 3.90
N ALA A 223 2.34 6.14 3.99
CA ALA A 223 1.16 6.97 4.10
C ALA A 223 -0.03 6.14 4.60
N GLY A 224 -1.02 6.83 5.18
CA GLY A 224 -2.36 6.25 5.35
C GLY A 224 -2.99 5.99 3.98
N TRP A 225 -3.77 4.92 3.83
CA TRP A 225 -4.39 4.59 2.53
C TRP A 225 -5.36 5.66 2.02
N SER A 226 -5.89 6.49 2.92
CA SER A 226 -6.77 7.62 2.56
C SER A 226 -6.03 8.88 2.13
N GLN A 227 -4.69 8.91 2.24
CA GLN A 227 -3.85 10.02 1.78
C GLN A 227 -3.56 9.91 0.28
N ASN A 228 -3.17 11.03 -0.31
CA ASN A 228 -2.90 11.13 -1.75
C ASN A 228 -1.58 10.50 -2.20
N ALA A 229 -0.77 9.96 -1.29
CA ALA A 229 0.57 9.44 -1.59
C ALA A 229 0.58 8.38 -2.70
N LEU A 230 -0.34 7.42 -2.65
CA LEU A 230 -0.42 6.36 -3.67
C LEU A 230 -0.83 6.93 -5.04
N ALA A 231 -1.75 7.91 -5.06
CA ALA A 231 -2.15 8.58 -6.29
C ALA A 231 -0.97 9.36 -6.91
N VAL A 232 -0.20 10.08 -6.07
CA VAL A 232 1.02 10.78 -6.50
C VAL A 232 2.06 9.81 -7.04
N TYR A 233 2.28 8.68 -6.35
CA TYR A 233 3.22 7.64 -6.79
C TYR A 233 2.85 7.10 -8.18
N ARG A 234 1.58 6.75 -8.38
CA ARG A 234 1.06 6.22 -9.66
C ARG A 234 1.19 7.24 -10.77
N ASP A 235 0.77 8.48 -10.51
CA ASP A 235 0.80 9.54 -11.49
C ASP A 235 2.23 9.93 -11.89
N PHE A 236 3.14 10.04 -10.92
CA PHE A 236 4.55 10.29 -11.20
C PHE A 236 5.19 9.15 -12.00
N THR A 237 4.91 7.89 -11.64
CA THR A 237 5.40 6.71 -12.38
C THR A 237 4.92 6.77 -13.83
N ARG A 238 3.62 6.94 -14.04
CA ARG A 238 3.01 7.07 -15.37
C ARG A 238 3.62 8.20 -16.21
N LYS A 239 3.78 9.39 -15.62
CA LYS A 239 4.39 10.54 -16.33
C LYS A 239 5.87 10.34 -16.65
N THR A 240 6.58 9.56 -15.84
CA THR A 240 7.97 9.17 -16.13
C THR A 240 8.02 8.14 -17.27
N ASP A 241 7.14 7.15 -17.24
CA ASP A 241 7.02 6.13 -18.29
C ASP A 241 6.59 6.70 -19.65
N GLU A 242 5.74 7.74 -19.63
CA GLU A 242 5.33 8.53 -20.81
C GLU A 242 6.38 9.58 -21.23
N GLU A 243 7.58 9.56 -20.64
CA GLU A 243 8.70 10.49 -20.89
C GLU A 243 8.35 11.97 -20.70
N GLN A 244 7.29 12.30 -19.94
CA GLN A 244 6.86 13.67 -19.67
C GLN A 244 7.72 14.35 -18.60
N LEU A 245 8.38 13.58 -17.74
CA LEU A 245 9.28 14.04 -16.68
C LEU A 245 10.65 13.38 -16.81
N SER A 246 11.70 14.17 -16.62
CA SER A 246 13.08 13.69 -16.57
C SER A 246 13.30 12.74 -15.39
N GLY A 247 14.00 11.63 -15.61
CA GLY A 247 14.43 10.72 -14.55
C GLY A 247 15.37 11.37 -13.51
N ARG A 248 15.88 12.59 -13.77
CA ARG A 248 16.65 13.38 -12.79
C ARG A 248 15.77 14.14 -11.79
N PHE A 249 14.48 14.28 -12.06
CA PHE A 249 13.55 15.06 -11.24
C PHE A 249 13.63 14.75 -9.73
N PRO A 250 13.57 13.47 -9.29
CA PRO A 250 13.58 13.17 -7.86
C PRO A 250 14.89 13.54 -7.17
N TYR A 251 16.01 13.43 -7.88
CA TYR A 251 17.33 13.77 -7.33
C TYR A 251 17.49 15.29 -7.24
N ALA A 252 17.07 16.03 -8.27
CA ALA A 252 17.08 17.49 -8.24
C ALA A 252 16.19 18.04 -7.11
N LEU A 253 15.00 17.47 -6.91
CA LEU A 253 14.12 17.82 -5.81
C LEU A 253 14.78 17.50 -4.45
N ALA A 254 15.38 16.32 -4.30
CA ALA A 254 16.02 15.92 -3.06
C ALA A 254 17.21 16.80 -2.70
N ASP A 255 18.04 17.17 -3.67
CA ASP A 255 19.19 18.05 -3.48
C ASP A 255 18.76 19.46 -3.07
N LEU A 256 17.69 19.97 -3.70
CA LEU A 256 17.12 21.28 -3.39
C LEU A 256 16.49 21.31 -1.99
N LEU A 257 15.85 20.21 -1.58
CA LEU A 257 15.19 20.13 -0.28
C LEU A 257 16.14 19.74 0.86
N LYS A 258 17.35 19.28 0.55
CA LYS A 258 18.36 18.85 1.52
C LYS A 258 18.65 19.90 2.62
N PRO A 259 18.78 21.22 2.34
CA PRO A 259 19.05 22.22 3.37
C PRO A 259 17.92 22.39 4.39
N TYR A 260 16.69 21.99 4.06
CA TYR A 260 15.54 22.11 4.96
C TYR A 260 15.37 20.92 5.91
N ARG A 261 16.24 19.90 5.82
CA ARG A 261 16.28 18.75 6.74
C ARG A 261 17.01 19.14 8.03
N LEU A 262 16.38 19.99 8.82
CA LEU A 262 16.92 20.50 10.07
C LEU A 262 16.79 19.46 11.19
N SER A 263 17.85 19.30 11.97
CA SER A 263 17.87 18.41 13.15
C SER A 263 16.88 18.84 14.23
N GLU A 264 16.62 20.15 14.31
CA GLU A 264 15.64 20.75 15.21
C GLU A 264 14.42 21.20 14.41
N LYS A 265 13.23 21.06 15.00
CA LYS A 265 11.99 21.49 14.35
C LYS A 265 12.05 23.01 14.11
N PRO A 266 12.02 23.46 12.85
CA PRO A 266 11.99 24.89 12.58
C PRO A 266 10.71 25.49 13.16
N GLN A 267 10.79 26.72 13.67
CA GLN A 267 9.63 27.50 14.09
C GLN A 267 8.79 28.01 12.90
N VAL A 268 9.22 27.71 11.67
CA VAL A 268 8.62 28.18 10.41
C VAL A 268 7.98 27.00 9.70
N ASN A 269 6.77 27.22 9.16
CA ASN A 269 6.09 26.24 8.31
C ASN A 269 6.86 26.08 6.99
N LEU A 270 7.42 24.89 6.76
CA LEU A 270 8.21 24.60 5.57
C LEU A 270 7.37 24.22 4.35
N LYS A 271 6.10 23.86 4.51
CA LYS A 271 5.25 23.39 3.40
C LYS A 271 5.14 24.39 2.23
N PRO A 272 4.95 25.70 2.44
CA PRO A 272 4.90 26.66 1.32
C PRO A 272 6.23 26.77 0.56
N VAL A 273 7.35 26.63 1.28
CA VAL A 273 8.69 26.61 0.67
C VAL A 273 8.84 25.37 -0.20
N ILE A 274 8.56 24.19 0.37
CA ILE A 274 8.62 22.91 -0.36
C ILE A 274 7.70 22.92 -1.58
N ALA A 275 6.50 23.49 -1.46
CA ALA A 275 5.56 23.61 -2.58
C ALA A 275 6.13 24.45 -3.73
N THR A 276 6.76 25.59 -3.40
CA THR A 276 7.36 26.48 -4.39
C THR A 276 8.55 25.81 -5.08
N GLU A 277 9.45 25.19 -4.31
CA GLU A 277 10.61 24.47 -4.84
C GLU A 277 10.20 23.26 -5.71
N PHE A 278 9.14 22.56 -5.30
CA PHE A 278 8.56 21.47 -6.07
C PHE A 278 8.02 21.94 -7.43
N GLU A 279 7.21 23.00 -7.46
CA GLU A 279 6.69 23.57 -8.70
C GLU A 279 7.80 24.07 -9.61
N HIS A 280 8.84 24.68 -9.04
CA HIS A 280 10.02 25.13 -9.76
C HIS A 280 10.74 23.96 -10.44
N ILE A 281 11.11 22.92 -9.68
CA ILE A 281 11.83 21.75 -10.22
C ILE A 281 10.97 20.96 -11.22
N GLN A 282 9.68 20.82 -10.96
CA GLN A 282 8.76 20.19 -11.90
C GLN A 282 8.76 20.92 -13.24
N SER A 283 8.70 22.26 -13.22
CA SER A 283 8.72 23.06 -14.46
C SER A 283 10.04 22.93 -15.22
N GLN A 284 11.18 22.83 -14.51
CA GLN A 284 12.49 22.68 -15.12
C GLN A 284 12.74 21.28 -15.70
N GLN A 285 12.18 20.25 -15.07
CA GLN A 285 12.43 18.85 -15.42
C GLN A 285 11.32 18.25 -16.30
N ALA A 286 10.26 19.01 -16.60
CA ALA A 286 9.23 18.64 -17.54
C ALA A 286 9.77 18.63 -18.98
N GLN A 287 9.60 17.50 -19.66
CA GLN A 287 9.91 17.36 -21.09
C GLN A 287 8.76 17.88 -21.96
N VAL A 288 7.54 17.85 -21.43
CA VAL A 288 6.33 18.35 -22.08
C VAL A 288 5.85 19.61 -21.34
N LYS A 289 5.55 20.67 -22.10
CA LYS A 289 5.08 21.93 -21.49
C LYS A 289 3.74 21.71 -20.79
N GLY A 290 3.68 22.10 -19.53
CA GLY A 290 2.45 21.99 -18.72
C GLY A 290 2.31 20.67 -17.96
N THR A 291 3.29 19.76 -18.02
CA THR A 291 3.32 18.56 -17.17
C THR A 291 3.24 18.96 -15.70
N ARG A 292 2.31 18.33 -14.98
CA ARG A 292 2.11 18.50 -13.53
C ARG A 292 1.88 17.16 -12.88
N ILE A 293 2.44 16.91 -11.71
CA ILE A 293 2.14 15.70 -10.93
C ILE A 293 0.88 15.97 -10.11
N ASP A 294 -0.16 15.21 -10.40
CA ASP A 294 -1.49 15.40 -9.82
C ASP A 294 -1.48 15.01 -8.34
N ASN A 295 -2.24 15.74 -7.53
CA ASN A 295 -2.36 15.56 -6.06
C ASN A 295 -1.07 15.76 -5.24
N ALA A 296 0.08 16.10 -5.84
CA ALA A 296 1.35 16.25 -5.12
C ALA A 296 1.28 17.32 -4.01
N LEU A 297 0.75 18.51 -4.32
CA LEU A 297 0.59 19.57 -3.33
C LEU A 297 -0.49 19.28 -2.29
N THR A 298 -1.51 18.48 -2.65
CA THR A 298 -2.53 18.00 -1.70
C THR A 298 -1.89 17.04 -0.71
N TYR A 299 -1.10 16.07 -1.19
CA TYR A 299 -0.34 15.16 -0.35
C TYR A 299 0.63 15.91 0.58
N LEU A 300 1.36 16.91 0.08
CA LEU A 300 2.25 17.74 0.91
C LEU A 300 1.51 18.44 2.07
N LYS A 301 0.26 18.87 1.84
CA LYS A 301 -0.57 19.47 2.89
C LYS A 301 -1.00 18.45 3.95
N GLU A 302 -1.27 17.20 3.55
CA GLU A 302 -1.68 16.10 4.43
C GLU A 302 -0.55 15.61 5.35
N LEU A 303 0.72 15.79 4.96
CA LEU A 303 1.87 15.36 5.77
C LEU A 303 1.98 16.17 7.07
N SER A 304 2.36 15.51 8.16
CA SER A 304 2.79 16.18 9.38
C SER A 304 4.18 16.82 9.20
N GLU A 305 4.50 17.85 10.00
CA GLU A 305 5.78 18.57 9.90
C GLU A 305 7.01 17.66 10.14
N ASP A 306 6.86 16.60 10.94
CA ASP A 306 7.90 15.58 11.20
C ASP A 306 8.01 14.51 10.10
N ARG A 307 7.22 14.65 9.01
CA ARG A 307 7.14 13.71 7.90
C ARG A 307 7.30 14.34 6.52
N LEU A 308 7.80 15.57 6.46
CA LEU A 308 8.06 16.24 5.18
C LEU A 308 9.06 15.48 4.29
N GLU A 309 9.93 14.66 4.88
CA GLU A 309 10.86 13.80 4.12
C GLU A 309 10.15 12.71 3.32
N ASP A 310 8.98 12.21 3.77
CA ASP A 310 8.19 11.21 3.05
C ASP A 310 7.81 11.73 1.65
N PHE A 311 7.59 13.05 1.52
CA PHE A 311 7.31 13.70 0.24
C PHE A 311 8.41 13.47 -0.79
N THR A 312 9.67 13.65 -0.37
CA THR A 312 10.83 13.45 -1.27
C THR A 312 11.13 11.97 -1.48
N ASN A 313 11.06 11.19 -0.39
CA ASN A 313 11.41 9.78 -0.39
C ASN A 313 10.48 8.96 -1.29
N LEU A 314 9.20 9.36 -1.44
CA LEU A 314 8.28 8.80 -2.42
C LEU A 314 8.85 8.86 -3.84
N PHE A 315 9.27 10.05 -4.29
CA PHE A 315 9.79 10.24 -5.65
C PHE A 315 11.12 9.49 -5.86
N LEU A 316 12.01 9.52 -4.86
CA LEU A 316 13.28 8.80 -4.91
C LEU A 316 13.08 7.29 -4.99
N ALA A 317 12.13 6.74 -4.21
CA ALA A 317 11.80 5.33 -4.24
C ALA A 317 11.19 4.94 -5.60
N SER A 318 10.22 5.70 -6.11
CA SER A 318 9.61 5.46 -7.43
C SER A 318 10.67 5.43 -8.55
N ALA A 319 11.52 6.45 -8.63
CA ALA A 319 12.55 6.47 -9.66
C ALA A 319 13.58 5.35 -9.52
N PHE A 320 13.85 4.87 -8.31
CA PHE A 320 14.71 3.71 -8.14
C PHE A 320 14.06 2.42 -8.63
N ILE A 321 12.79 2.20 -8.29
CA ILE A 321 12.04 0.98 -8.60
C ILE A 321 11.81 0.87 -10.11
N ASN A 322 11.46 1.99 -10.76
CA ASN A 322 11.04 2.01 -12.17
C ASN A 322 12.21 2.24 -13.15
N ARG A 323 13.44 2.41 -12.67
CA ARG A 323 14.60 2.59 -13.55
C ARG A 323 14.91 1.32 -14.33
N GLN A 324 14.76 1.37 -15.65
CA GLN A 324 15.31 0.35 -16.55
C GLN A 324 16.84 0.43 -16.48
N ARG A 325 17.49 -0.57 -15.87
CA ARG A 325 18.95 -0.71 -15.97
C ARG A 325 19.25 -1.45 -17.27
N GLY A 326 19.27 -0.70 -18.37
CA GLY A 326 19.62 -1.15 -19.72
C GLY A 326 20.59 -0.22 -20.46
N ASP A 327 20.63 1.08 -20.12
CA ASP A 327 21.59 2.01 -20.72
C ASP A 327 22.70 2.37 -19.74
N ASN A 328 23.83 1.66 -19.90
CA ASN A 328 25.19 2.14 -19.66
C ASN A 328 26.17 1.21 -20.38
#